data_AF-A0AAV3EH03-F1
#
_entry.id   AF-A0AAV3EH03-F1
#
_cell.length_a   1.000
_cell.length_b   1.000
_cell.length_c   1.000
_cell.angle_alpha   90.00
_cell.angle_beta   90.00
_cell.angle_gamma   90.00
#
_symmetry.space_group_name_H-M   'P 1'
#
loop_
_entity.id
_entity.type
_entity.pdbx_description
1 polymer ?
#
loop_
_entity_poly.entity_id
_entity_poly.type
_entity_poly.pdbx_seq_one_letter_code
_entity_poly.pdbx_strand_id
1 'polypeptide(L)'
;MLVSIQDLRSIQERCDVGELVQRLDVSIDRLTVIWDTDIGSLRQIFKNLKQAISTRVDSFEIHDNVRDDVFTLAKDFNEYDSINIIFFQLSTYGNEQLIRIDFNPNTLKEFDGMKVWRQLMYFARLNSLTVRLSRFDLAFDIFNRTEIVNLQHIKGGVTHKVFYGRGGELETKYWGSSGSNVQVRLYDKNKEIIAHKRDEKLDLAVNPFWWRLEFQLRTKAIGEEMVQDVMNRLDNFGFYKLEHIRVEQRAFTIIFLNNPELLSLAFPNLKSDSIKKKKTRVRKLLREETNQFAEELKEVLIQNLPKLNAELQLLVGEFLNLENK
;
A
#
# COMPACT_ATOMS: atom_id res chain seq x y z
N MET A 1 -21.87 -5.30 18.36
CA MET A 1 -20.74 -5.96 19.04
C MET A 1 -19.53 -5.73 18.18
N LEU A 2 -18.43 -5.26 18.77
CA LEU A 2 -17.17 -5.11 18.02
C LEU A 2 -16.64 -6.52 17.69
N VAL A 3 -16.20 -6.73 16.45
CA VAL A 3 -15.67 -8.03 16.01
C VAL A 3 -14.24 -8.17 16.53
N SER A 4 -13.94 -9.24 17.26
CA SER A 4 -12.57 -9.50 17.71
C SER A 4 -11.77 -10.31 16.69
N ILE A 5 -10.44 -10.29 16.81
CA ILE A 5 -9.56 -11.17 16.02
C ILE A 5 -9.89 -12.65 16.26
N GLN A 6 -10.36 -13.01 17.46
CA GLN A 6 -10.76 -14.38 17.77
C GLN A 6 -12.04 -14.78 17.04
N ASP A 7 -12.99 -13.85 16.87
CA ASP A 7 -14.21 -14.08 16.09
C ASP A 7 -13.87 -14.28 14.62
N LEU A 8 -13.00 -13.42 14.06
CA LEU A 8 -12.50 -13.56 12.69
C LEU A 8 -11.91 -14.95 12.43
N ARG A 9 -11.00 -15.40 13.32
CA ARG A 9 -10.38 -16.73 13.20
C ARG A 9 -11.40 -17.86 13.29
N SER A 10 -12.34 -17.76 14.23
CA SER A 10 -13.38 -18.77 14.40
C SER A 10 -14.27 -18.90 13.16
N ILE A 11 -14.49 -17.80 12.43
CA ILE A 11 -15.22 -17.81 11.16
C ILE A 11 -14.37 -18.45 10.06
N GLN A 12 -13.11 -18.03 9.93
CA GLN A 12 -12.15 -18.57 8.94
C GLN A 12 -11.90 -20.07 9.10
N GLU A 13 -11.94 -20.60 10.31
CA GLU A 13 -11.77 -22.05 10.58
C GLU A 13 -13.01 -22.88 10.21
N ARG A 14 -14.20 -22.26 10.20
CA ARG A 14 -15.47 -22.94 9.96
C ARG A 14 -15.96 -22.83 8.52
N CYS A 15 -15.47 -21.87 7.75
CA CYS A 15 -15.92 -21.67 6.38
C CYS A 15 -15.38 -22.76 5.45
N ASP A 16 -16.21 -23.20 4.50
CA ASP A 16 -15.75 -24.01 3.39
C ASP A 16 -15.10 -23.12 2.34
N VAL A 17 -13.77 -23.15 2.27
CA VAL A 17 -12.99 -22.33 1.34
C VAL A 17 -13.34 -22.63 -0.11
N GLY A 18 -13.79 -23.85 -0.43
CA GLY A 18 -14.17 -24.24 -1.79
C GLY A 18 -15.45 -23.57 -2.32
N GLU A 19 -16.30 -23.07 -1.42
CA GLU A 19 -17.56 -22.40 -1.76
C GLU A 19 -17.42 -20.87 -1.86
N LEU A 20 -16.29 -20.32 -1.41
CA LEU A 20 -16.07 -18.87 -1.39
C LEU A 20 -15.70 -18.34 -2.78
N VAL A 21 -16.37 -17.26 -3.17
CA VAL A 21 -16.05 -16.56 -4.42
C VAL A 21 -14.72 -15.82 -4.25
N GLN A 22 -13.75 -16.17 -5.09
CA GLN A 22 -12.48 -15.45 -5.16
C GLN A 22 -12.63 -14.17 -5.99
N ARG A 23 -12.08 -13.06 -5.48
CA ARG A 23 -12.11 -11.77 -6.19
C ARG A 23 -10.81 -11.01 -6.00
N LEU A 24 -10.45 -10.24 -7.01
CA LEU A 24 -9.36 -9.29 -7.00
C LEU A 24 -9.89 -7.92 -7.37
N ASP A 25 -9.59 -6.92 -6.56
CA ASP A 25 -9.90 -5.51 -6.85
C ASP A 25 -8.64 -4.67 -6.77
N VAL A 26 -8.66 -3.51 -7.41
CA VAL A 26 -7.56 -2.54 -7.32
C VAL A 26 -8.10 -1.13 -7.04
N SER A 27 -7.42 -0.40 -6.16
CA SER A 27 -7.78 0.97 -5.79
C SER A 27 -6.55 1.81 -5.43
N ILE A 28 -6.75 3.13 -5.39
CA ILE A 28 -5.77 4.06 -4.83
C ILE A 28 -6.01 4.10 -3.32
N ASP A 29 -5.01 3.73 -2.52
CA ASP A 29 -5.17 3.70 -1.07
C ASP A 29 -4.64 4.97 -0.40
N ARG A 30 -3.56 5.55 -0.92
CA ARG A 30 -2.98 6.76 -0.31
C ARG A 30 -2.33 7.66 -1.33
N LEU A 31 -2.53 8.97 -1.13
CA LEU A 31 -1.84 10.01 -1.86
C LEU A 31 -1.12 10.93 -0.87
N THR A 32 0.09 11.35 -1.24
CA THR A 32 0.78 12.46 -0.58
C THR A 32 1.04 13.56 -1.60
N VAL A 33 0.38 14.69 -1.40
CA VAL A 33 0.57 15.90 -2.19
C VAL A 33 1.50 16.84 -1.44
N ILE A 34 2.45 17.43 -2.15
CA ILE A 34 3.35 18.46 -1.63
C ILE A 34 2.97 19.79 -2.25
N TRP A 35 2.90 20.81 -1.41
CA TRP A 35 2.87 22.20 -1.82
C TRP A 35 4.14 22.93 -1.43
N ASP A 36 4.64 23.73 -2.36
CA ASP A 36 5.80 24.59 -2.17
C ASP A 36 5.66 25.88 -2.97
N THR A 37 6.54 26.84 -2.70
CA THR A 37 6.60 28.12 -3.41
C THR A 37 8.00 28.69 -3.31
N ASP A 38 8.45 29.32 -4.39
CA ASP A 38 9.69 30.09 -4.42
C ASP A 38 9.50 31.51 -3.85
N ILE A 39 8.25 31.91 -3.58
CA ILE A 39 7.86 33.26 -3.19
C ILE A 39 7.08 33.21 -1.87
N GLY A 40 7.51 34.02 -0.90
CA GLY A 40 6.83 34.20 0.37
C GLY A 40 7.14 33.13 1.43
N SER A 41 6.49 33.24 2.58
CA SER A 41 6.71 32.34 3.71
C SER A 41 5.69 31.21 3.73
N LEU A 42 6.12 29.97 3.44
CA LEU A 42 5.27 28.78 3.57
C LEU A 42 4.72 28.60 4.98
N ARG A 43 5.46 29.02 6.00
CA ARG A 43 4.97 29.03 7.38
C ARG A 43 3.76 29.95 7.56
N GLN A 44 3.77 31.15 6.97
CA GLN A 44 2.62 32.05 7.02
C GLN A 44 1.43 31.47 6.24
N ILE A 45 1.70 30.89 5.06
CA ILE A 45 0.68 30.24 4.24
C ILE A 45 0.04 29.07 4.98
N PHE A 46 0.83 28.25 5.68
CA PHE A 46 0.34 27.12 6.47
C PHE A 46 -0.54 27.56 7.64
N LYS A 47 -0.17 28.65 8.33
CA LYS A 47 -1.02 29.27 9.37
C LYS A 47 -2.34 29.78 8.79
N ASN A 48 -2.29 30.49 7.66
CA ASN A 48 -3.48 31.00 6.97
C ASN A 48 -4.39 29.86 6.49
N LEU A 49 -3.80 28.77 5.99
CA LEU A 49 -4.51 27.56 5.57
C LEU A 49 -5.32 26.99 6.74
N LYS A 50 -4.66 26.76 7.89
CA LYS A 50 -5.32 26.25 9.10
C LYS A 50 -6.51 27.13 9.48
N GLN A 51 -6.32 28.45 9.55
CA GLN A 51 -7.40 29.41 9.88
C GLN A 51 -8.53 29.39 8.85
N ALA A 52 -8.21 29.29 7.55
CA ALA A 52 -9.21 29.22 6.48
C ALA A 52 -10.05 27.94 6.56
N ILE A 53 -9.46 26.82 6.97
CA ILE A 53 -10.17 25.55 7.19
C ILE A 53 -11.07 25.68 8.43
N SER A 54 -10.55 26.21 9.55
CA SER A 54 -11.33 26.37 10.81
C SER A 54 -12.60 27.20 10.64
N THR A 55 -12.64 28.10 9.66
CA THR A 55 -13.76 29.04 9.45
C THR A 55 -14.78 28.57 8.42
N ARG A 56 -14.53 27.45 7.71
CA ARG A 56 -15.31 27.05 6.52
C ARG A 56 -15.76 25.60 6.50
N VAL A 57 -15.35 24.79 7.48
CA VAL A 57 -15.59 23.35 7.44
C VAL A 57 -16.56 22.95 8.54
N ASP A 58 -17.85 22.87 8.19
CA ASP A 58 -18.93 22.57 9.14
C ASP A 58 -19.01 21.08 9.53
N SER A 59 -18.32 20.19 8.81
CA SER A 59 -18.50 18.73 8.93
C SER A 59 -17.31 17.97 9.53
N PHE A 60 -16.18 18.64 9.76
CA PHE A 60 -14.93 18.06 10.23
C PHE A 60 -14.29 18.96 11.29
N GLU A 61 -13.55 18.33 12.19
CA GLU A 61 -12.84 18.99 13.28
C GLU A 61 -11.35 19.11 12.95
N ILE A 62 -10.70 20.16 13.45
CA ILE A 62 -9.25 20.28 13.37
C ILE A 62 -8.65 19.77 14.67
N HIS A 63 -7.89 18.69 14.57
CA HIS A 63 -7.12 18.14 15.68
C HIS A 63 -5.68 18.66 15.60
N ASP A 64 -5.33 19.50 16.57
CA ASP A 64 -3.98 20.00 16.71
C ASP A 64 -3.07 18.95 17.31
N ASN A 65 -1.92 18.77 16.67
CA ASN A 65 -0.85 17.99 17.25
C ASN A 65 0.05 18.92 18.09
N VAL A 66 0.86 18.34 18.97
CA VAL A 66 1.73 19.05 19.96
C VAL A 66 2.67 20.11 19.34
N ARG A 67 2.77 20.21 18.00
CA ARG A 67 3.60 21.16 17.27
C ARG A 67 2.76 21.99 16.29
N ASP A 68 2.98 23.30 16.26
CA ASP A 68 2.33 24.26 15.33
C ASP A 68 2.50 23.94 13.83
N ASP A 69 3.44 23.06 13.49
CA ASP A 69 3.76 22.67 12.13
C ASP A 69 2.94 21.45 11.66
N VAL A 70 1.99 20.94 12.45
CA VAL A 70 1.18 19.76 12.13
C VAL A 70 -0.26 19.92 12.60
N PHE A 71 -1.23 19.62 11.75
CA PHE A 71 -2.63 19.47 12.14
C PHE A 71 -3.32 18.41 11.29
N THR A 72 -4.43 17.89 11.78
CA THR A 72 -5.25 16.90 11.08
C THR A 72 -6.67 17.42 10.94
N LEU A 73 -7.26 17.23 9.76
CA LEU A 73 -8.70 17.31 9.59
C LEU A 73 -9.30 15.94 9.86
N ALA A 74 -10.17 15.84 10.86
CA ALA A 74 -10.75 14.59 11.33
C ALA A 74 -12.28 14.62 11.28
N LYS A 75 -12.89 13.44 11.12
CA LYS A 75 -14.32 13.24 11.34
C LYS A 75 -14.51 12.62 12.71
N ASP A 76 -15.11 13.39 13.62
CA ASP A 76 -15.40 12.92 14.97
C ASP A 76 -16.77 12.24 15.00
N PHE A 77 -16.83 11.08 15.66
CA PHE A 77 -18.08 10.37 15.96
C PHE A 77 -18.50 10.59 17.40
N ASN A 78 -17.52 10.69 18.30
CA ASN A 78 -17.68 11.00 19.71
C ASN A 78 -16.33 11.47 20.30
N GLU A 79 -16.29 11.79 21.59
CA GLU A 79 -15.11 12.32 22.30
C GLU A 79 -13.86 11.41 22.24
N TYR A 80 -14.02 10.11 21.94
CA TYR A 80 -12.95 9.12 21.96
C TYR A 80 -12.68 8.48 20.60
N ASP A 81 -13.47 8.80 19.58
CA ASP A 81 -13.43 8.13 18.30
C ASP A 81 -13.54 9.12 17.15
N SER A 82 -12.48 9.12 16.34
CA SER A 82 -12.34 9.98 15.18
C SER A 82 -11.60 9.26 14.08
N ILE A 83 -11.87 9.67 12.85
CA ILE A 83 -11.16 9.20 11.66
C ILE A 83 -10.41 10.37 11.05
N ASN A 84 -9.10 10.18 10.86
CA ASN A 84 -8.26 11.12 10.13
C ASN A 84 -8.67 11.14 8.65
N ILE A 85 -9.05 12.32 8.16
CA ILE A 85 -9.47 12.53 6.76
C ILE A 85 -8.31 13.07 5.95
N ILE A 86 -7.66 14.13 6.43
CA ILE A 86 -6.49 14.74 5.78
C ILE A 86 -5.48 15.13 6.86
N PHE A 87 -4.24 14.71 6.69
CA PHE A 87 -3.13 15.10 7.55
C PHE A 87 -2.28 16.17 6.87
N PHE A 88 -1.92 17.20 7.62
CA PHE A 88 -1.13 18.34 7.15
C PHE A 88 0.15 18.48 7.97
N GLN A 89 1.27 18.70 7.29
CA GLN A 89 2.55 18.91 7.95
C GLN A 89 3.40 19.94 7.18
N LEU A 90 3.79 21.02 7.85
CA LEU A 90 4.89 21.86 7.40
C LEU A 90 6.22 21.17 7.74
N SER A 91 6.99 20.82 6.72
CA SER A 91 8.30 20.19 6.86
C SER A 91 9.40 21.15 6.42
N THR A 92 10.54 21.09 7.11
CA THR A 92 11.76 21.80 6.69
C THR A 92 12.83 20.76 6.37
N TYR A 93 13.36 20.79 5.16
CA TYR A 93 14.44 19.92 4.69
C TYR A 93 15.63 20.80 4.27
N GLY A 94 16.65 20.85 5.12
CA GLY A 94 17.74 21.82 4.92
C GLY A 94 17.19 23.26 4.98
N ASN A 95 17.35 24.01 3.89
CA ASN A 95 16.85 25.38 3.77
C ASN A 95 15.49 25.48 3.06
N GLU A 96 14.94 24.37 2.59
CA GLU A 96 13.66 24.33 1.87
C GLU A 96 12.52 23.97 2.82
N GLN A 97 11.38 24.63 2.65
CA GLN A 97 10.14 24.30 3.33
C GLN A 97 9.15 23.72 2.34
N LEU A 98 8.30 22.81 2.81
CA LEU A 98 7.19 22.28 2.05
C LEU A 98 6.01 21.94 2.95
N ILE A 99 4.81 22.04 2.41
CA ILE A 99 3.59 21.57 3.07
C ILE A 99 3.27 20.20 2.50
N ARG A 100 3.29 19.18 3.34
CA ARG A 100 2.89 17.82 3.02
C ARG A 100 1.43 17.62 3.40
N ILE A 101 0.66 17.05 2.48
CA ILE A 101 -0.75 16.72 2.67
C ILE A 101 -0.94 15.24 2.36
N ASP A 102 -1.33 14.45 3.36
CA ASP A 102 -1.59 13.01 3.21
C ASP A 102 -3.07 12.72 3.40
N PHE A 103 -3.64 11.88 2.53
CA PHE A 103 -5.01 11.41 2.67
C PHE A 103 -5.22 10.07 1.96
N ASN A 104 -6.27 9.35 2.37
CA ASN A 104 -6.79 8.19 1.65
C ASN A 104 -7.99 8.65 0.81
N PRO A 105 -7.96 8.51 -0.53
CA PRO A 105 -9.07 8.91 -1.40
C PRO A 105 -10.41 8.25 -1.06
N ASN A 106 -10.40 6.98 -0.68
CA ASN A 106 -11.62 6.25 -0.32
C ASN A 106 -12.24 6.81 0.95
N THR A 107 -11.43 7.08 1.97
CA THR A 107 -11.89 7.72 3.22
C THR A 107 -12.38 9.15 2.97
N LEU A 108 -11.68 9.90 2.12
CA LEU A 108 -12.08 11.26 1.75
C LEU A 108 -13.47 11.28 1.08
N LYS A 109 -13.75 10.33 0.18
CA LYS A 109 -15.07 10.20 -0.48
C LYS A 109 -16.15 9.74 0.48
N GLU A 110 -15.84 8.75 1.31
CA GLU A 110 -16.75 8.15 2.29
C GLU A 110 -17.39 9.18 3.22
N PHE A 111 -16.62 10.21 3.61
CA PHE A 111 -17.09 11.26 4.52
C PHE A 111 -17.40 12.58 3.81
N ASP A 112 -17.67 12.57 2.50
CA ASP A 112 -17.99 13.77 1.70
C ASP A 112 -16.89 14.87 1.69
N GLY A 113 -15.65 14.49 2.00
CA GLY A 113 -14.50 15.39 2.08
C GLY A 113 -14.02 15.97 0.74
N MET A 114 -14.58 15.53 -0.38
CA MET A 114 -14.25 16.04 -1.73
C MET A 114 -14.54 17.54 -1.91
N LYS A 115 -15.48 18.11 -1.16
CA LYS A 115 -15.73 19.57 -1.16
C LYS A 115 -14.55 20.32 -0.54
N VAL A 116 -14.10 19.85 0.62
CA VAL A 116 -12.94 20.43 1.32
C VAL A 116 -11.69 20.29 0.47
N TRP A 117 -11.45 19.12 -0.11
CA TRP A 117 -10.32 18.90 -1.01
C TRP A 117 -10.26 19.90 -2.18
N ARG A 118 -11.40 20.15 -2.83
CA ARG A 118 -11.48 21.17 -3.90
C ARG A 118 -11.15 22.57 -3.40
N GLN A 119 -11.57 22.93 -2.19
CA GLN A 119 -11.22 24.21 -1.58
C GLN A 119 -9.72 24.32 -1.27
N LEU A 120 -9.08 23.23 -0.82
CA LEU A 120 -7.64 23.16 -0.61
C LEU A 120 -6.88 23.40 -1.92
N MET A 121 -7.27 22.73 -3.01
CA MET A 121 -6.65 22.93 -4.31
C MET A 121 -6.87 24.35 -4.85
N TYR A 122 -8.03 24.95 -4.60
CA TYR A 122 -8.28 26.36 -4.92
C TYR A 122 -7.40 27.31 -4.10
N PHE A 123 -7.25 27.04 -2.80
CA PHE A 123 -6.36 27.80 -1.92
C PHE A 123 -4.92 27.74 -2.41
N ALA A 124 -4.42 26.56 -2.81
CA ALA A 124 -3.09 26.39 -3.37
C ALA A 124 -2.88 27.27 -4.61
N ARG A 125 -3.85 27.27 -5.54
CA ARG A 125 -3.81 28.10 -6.76
C ARG A 125 -3.80 29.60 -6.45
N LEU A 126 -4.64 30.06 -5.52
CA LEU A 126 -4.70 31.49 -5.13
C LEU A 126 -3.40 31.99 -4.48
N ASN A 127 -2.69 31.11 -3.79
CA ASN A 127 -1.40 31.42 -3.17
C ASN A 127 -0.21 31.08 -4.09
N SER A 128 -0.46 30.81 -5.38
CA SER A 128 0.56 30.47 -6.38
C SER A 128 1.48 29.32 -5.95
N LEU A 129 0.95 28.34 -5.21
CA LEU A 129 1.71 27.18 -4.77
C LEU A 129 1.91 26.22 -5.94
N THR A 130 3.14 25.72 -6.07
CA THR A 130 3.43 24.55 -6.87
C THR A 130 2.88 23.31 -6.16
N VAL A 131 2.19 22.44 -6.91
CA VAL A 131 1.58 21.22 -6.38
C VAL A 131 2.25 20.02 -7.02
N ARG A 132 2.67 19.03 -6.21
CA ARG A 132 3.38 17.84 -6.71
C ARG A 132 2.90 16.58 -6.00
N LEU A 133 2.71 15.50 -6.75
CA LEU A 133 2.44 14.18 -6.17
C LEU A 133 3.77 13.53 -5.75
N SER A 134 3.91 13.22 -4.46
CA SER A 134 5.16 12.67 -3.89
C SER A 134 5.06 11.23 -3.44
N ARG A 135 3.84 10.75 -3.20
CA ARG A 135 3.53 9.35 -2.85
C ARG A 135 2.21 8.93 -3.48
N PHE A 136 2.19 7.72 -4.01
CA PHE A 136 1.04 7.05 -4.58
C PHE A 136 1.05 5.60 -4.12
N ASP A 137 0.04 5.18 -3.36
CA ASP A 137 -0.10 3.78 -2.93
C ASP A 137 -1.21 3.13 -3.75
N LEU A 138 -0.85 2.10 -4.53
CA LEU A 138 -1.77 1.25 -5.27
C LEU A 138 -2.06 -0.02 -4.47
N ALA A 139 -3.31 -0.30 -4.16
CA ALA A 139 -3.70 -1.47 -3.37
C ALA A 139 -4.48 -2.47 -4.22
N PHE A 140 -4.00 -3.72 -4.22
CA PHE A 140 -4.76 -4.88 -4.69
C PHE A 140 -5.41 -5.57 -3.50
N ASP A 141 -6.74 -5.59 -3.49
CA ASP A 141 -7.53 -6.33 -2.51
C ASP A 141 -7.78 -7.74 -3.02
N ILE A 142 -7.40 -8.73 -2.22
CA ILE A 142 -7.38 -10.15 -2.55
C ILE A 142 -8.33 -10.87 -1.61
N PHE A 143 -9.48 -11.27 -2.14
CA PHE A 143 -10.56 -11.89 -1.39
C PHE A 143 -10.56 -13.41 -1.59
N ASN A 144 -10.69 -14.13 -0.47
CA ASN A 144 -10.93 -15.58 -0.42
C ASN A 144 -9.88 -16.47 -1.09
N ARG A 145 -8.65 -15.95 -1.27
CA ARG A 145 -7.49 -16.73 -1.73
C ARG A 145 -6.57 -17.07 -0.58
N THR A 146 -6.84 -18.18 0.09
CA THR A 146 -6.11 -18.59 1.30
C THR A 146 -4.63 -18.87 1.04
N GLU A 147 -4.27 -19.27 -0.17
CA GLU A 147 -2.91 -19.54 -0.61
C GLU A 147 -2.03 -18.28 -0.62
N ILE A 148 -2.61 -17.07 -0.54
CA ILE A 148 -1.88 -15.79 -0.58
C ILE A 148 -0.78 -15.67 0.48
N VAL A 149 -0.94 -16.34 1.61
CA VAL A 149 0.07 -16.39 2.67
C VAL A 149 1.40 -17.00 2.20
N ASN A 150 1.36 -17.82 1.15
CA ASN A 150 2.51 -18.46 0.53
C ASN A 150 3.12 -17.62 -0.61
N LEU A 151 2.63 -16.40 -0.85
CA LEU A 151 3.12 -15.56 -1.94
C LEU A 151 4.63 -15.31 -1.82
N GLN A 152 5.36 -15.70 -2.86
CA GLN A 152 6.80 -15.53 -2.95
C GLN A 152 7.16 -14.33 -3.80
N HIS A 153 8.35 -13.78 -3.51
CA HIS A 153 8.95 -12.71 -4.30
C HIS A 153 10.39 -13.08 -4.62
N ILE A 154 10.71 -13.15 -5.91
CA ILE A 154 11.98 -13.73 -6.38
C ILE A 154 13.00 -12.68 -6.84
N LYS A 155 12.70 -11.38 -6.80
CA LYS A 155 13.68 -10.35 -7.19
C LYS A 155 14.89 -10.35 -6.24
N GLY A 156 16.10 -10.31 -6.81
CA GLY A 156 17.33 -10.18 -6.05
C GLY A 156 17.50 -8.78 -5.45
N GLY A 157 18.23 -8.67 -4.34
CA GLY A 157 18.62 -7.38 -3.75
C GLY A 157 17.50 -6.61 -3.05
N VAL A 158 16.38 -7.27 -2.73
CA VAL A 158 15.24 -6.66 -2.02
C VAL A 158 15.19 -7.20 -0.59
N THR A 159 15.09 -6.30 0.39
CA THR A 159 14.96 -6.66 1.81
C THR A 159 13.57 -7.20 2.10
N HIS A 160 13.47 -8.29 2.86
CA HIS A 160 12.19 -8.85 3.30
C HIS A 160 12.04 -8.68 4.81
N LYS A 161 10.88 -8.23 5.28
CA LYS A 161 10.51 -8.24 6.71
C LYS A 161 9.18 -8.94 6.86
N VAL A 162 9.10 -9.91 7.77
CA VAL A 162 7.90 -10.72 8.00
C VAL A 162 7.49 -10.56 9.45
N PHE A 163 6.19 -10.32 9.67
CA PHE A 163 5.56 -10.20 10.97
C PHE A 163 4.58 -11.35 11.11
N TYR A 164 4.73 -12.09 12.19
CA TYR A 164 3.88 -13.20 12.56
C TYR A 164 3.08 -12.83 13.81
N GLY A 165 1.84 -13.30 13.85
CA GLY A 165 0.99 -13.18 15.01
C GLY A 165 1.45 -14.10 16.13
N ARG A 166 0.82 -13.98 17.30
CA ARG A 166 1.14 -14.82 18.47
C ARG A 166 0.93 -16.32 18.21
N GLY A 167 0.09 -16.69 17.23
CA GLY A 167 -0.16 -18.07 16.83
C GLY A 167 0.81 -18.58 15.75
N GLY A 168 1.77 -17.77 15.31
CA GLY A 168 2.71 -18.12 14.25
C GLY A 168 2.16 -17.92 12.83
N GLU A 169 0.94 -17.44 12.68
CA GLU A 169 0.36 -17.13 11.38
C GLU A 169 0.96 -15.85 10.79
N LEU A 170 1.07 -15.79 9.46
CA LEU A 170 1.51 -14.58 8.78
C LEU A 170 0.52 -13.44 9.05
N GLU A 171 1.03 -12.26 9.39
CA GLU A 171 0.20 -11.04 9.50
C GLU A 171 0.59 -10.00 8.47
N THR A 172 1.90 -9.82 8.26
CA THR A 172 2.39 -8.82 7.32
C THR A 172 3.74 -9.21 6.74
N LYS A 173 3.92 -8.95 5.45
CA LYS A 173 5.18 -9.13 4.73
C LYS A 173 5.51 -7.85 3.96
N TYR A 174 6.72 -7.35 4.16
CA TYR A 174 7.24 -6.18 3.45
C TYR A 174 8.36 -6.60 2.50
N TRP A 175 8.35 -6.05 1.31
CA TRP A 175 9.43 -6.11 0.33
C TRP A 175 9.96 -4.70 0.04
N GLY A 176 11.24 -4.48 0.32
CA GLY A 176 11.89 -3.19 0.23
C GLY A 176 11.85 -2.38 1.53
N SER A 177 12.74 -1.40 1.64
CA SER A 177 12.85 -0.52 2.81
C SER A 177 11.73 0.53 2.83
N SER A 178 11.37 1.05 4.00
CA SER A 178 10.34 2.10 4.09
C SER A 178 10.74 3.41 3.39
N GLY A 179 12.05 3.68 3.29
CA GLY A 179 12.60 4.87 2.63
C GLY A 179 12.91 4.72 1.14
N SER A 180 12.66 3.56 0.51
CA SER A 180 12.89 3.40 -0.93
C SER A 180 11.76 4.00 -1.77
N ASN A 181 12.06 4.29 -3.04
CA ASN A 181 11.06 4.79 -3.99
C ASN A 181 9.89 3.82 -4.20
N VAL A 182 10.11 2.52 -3.99
CA VAL A 182 9.08 1.49 -4.02
C VAL A 182 9.22 0.60 -2.80
N GLN A 183 8.11 0.36 -2.11
CA GLN A 183 7.95 -0.69 -1.10
C GLN A 183 6.64 -1.42 -1.37
N VAL A 184 6.65 -2.75 -1.25
CA VAL A 184 5.45 -3.58 -1.39
C VAL A 184 5.09 -4.18 -0.04
N ARG A 185 3.80 -4.22 0.31
CA ARG A 185 3.27 -4.76 1.56
C ARG A 185 2.19 -5.78 1.26
N LEU A 186 2.25 -6.96 1.87
CA LEU A 186 1.14 -7.91 1.92
C LEU A 186 0.70 -8.03 3.37
N TYR A 187 -0.58 -7.85 3.65
CA TYR A 187 -1.10 -7.97 5.01
C TYR A 187 -2.57 -8.37 5.07
N ASP A 188 -2.99 -8.89 6.22
CA ASP A 188 -4.39 -9.23 6.50
C ASP A 188 -5.20 -7.95 6.75
N LYS A 189 -6.07 -7.62 5.79
CA LYS A 189 -6.88 -6.41 5.80
C LYS A 189 -8.05 -6.52 6.78
N ASN A 190 -8.59 -7.72 7.03
CA ASN A 190 -9.62 -7.91 8.04
C ASN A 190 -9.07 -7.57 9.44
N LYS A 191 -7.85 -8.03 9.76
CA LYS A 191 -7.18 -7.64 11.02
C LYS A 191 -6.92 -6.15 11.13
N GLU A 192 -6.51 -5.49 10.04
CA GLU A 192 -6.30 -4.03 10.01
C GLU A 192 -7.60 -3.27 10.32
N ILE A 193 -8.71 -3.68 9.68
CA ILE A 193 -10.04 -3.07 9.87
C ILE A 193 -10.51 -3.21 11.33
N ILE A 194 -10.37 -4.41 11.92
CA ILE A 194 -10.69 -4.67 13.33
C ILE A 194 -9.83 -3.79 14.24
N ALA A 195 -8.52 -3.69 13.98
CA ALA A 195 -7.61 -2.88 14.77
C ALA A 195 -7.94 -1.38 14.71
N HIS A 196 -8.49 -0.92 13.57
CA HIS A 196 -8.99 0.44 13.39
C HIS A 196 -10.45 0.64 13.83
N LYS A 197 -11.09 -0.38 14.41
CA LYS A 197 -12.51 -0.35 14.86
C LYS A 197 -13.49 0.03 13.74
N ARG A 198 -13.19 -0.40 12.51
CA ARG A 198 -13.99 -0.12 11.31
C ARG A 198 -14.87 -1.33 10.93
N ASP A 199 -15.48 -1.98 11.91
CA ASP A 199 -16.18 -3.26 11.74
C ASP A 199 -17.31 -3.20 10.70
N GLU A 200 -17.88 -2.01 10.44
CA GLU A 200 -18.87 -1.79 9.40
C GLU A 200 -18.35 -2.05 7.97
N LYS A 201 -17.02 -2.11 7.79
CA LYS A 201 -16.36 -2.47 6.52
C LYS A 201 -16.14 -3.97 6.37
N LEU A 202 -16.35 -4.76 7.42
CA LEU A 202 -16.19 -6.20 7.36
C LEU A 202 -17.44 -6.83 6.76
N ASP A 203 -17.22 -7.76 5.84
CA ASP A 203 -18.24 -8.69 5.38
C ASP A 203 -17.68 -10.10 5.54
N LEU A 204 -17.63 -10.59 6.79
CA LEU A 204 -16.99 -11.87 7.11
C LEU A 204 -17.80 -13.09 6.63
N ALA A 205 -19.07 -12.90 6.27
CA ALA A 205 -19.89 -13.95 5.70
C ALA A 205 -19.50 -14.23 4.25
N VAL A 206 -19.18 -13.17 3.48
CA VAL A 206 -18.82 -13.29 2.06
C VAL A 206 -17.30 -13.32 1.86
N ASN A 207 -16.56 -12.52 2.62
CA ASN A 207 -15.12 -12.29 2.49
C ASN A 207 -14.36 -12.54 3.81
N PRO A 208 -14.43 -13.76 4.38
CA PRO A 208 -13.72 -14.09 5.62
C PRO A 208 -12.19 -13.99 5.47
N PHE A 209 -11.65 -14.09 4.25
CA PHE A 209 -10.24 -13.85 3.98
C PHE A 209 -10.07 -12.62 3.08
N TRP A 210 -9.60 -11.52 3.67
CA TRP A 210 -9.27 -10.31 2.93
C TRP A 210 -7.81 -9.96 3.18
N TRP A 211 -6.99 -10.12 2.14
CA TRP A 211 -5.60 -9.70 2.13
C TRP A 211 -5.42 -8.51 1.20
N ARG A 212 -4.43 -7.66 1.48
CA ARG A 212 -4.08 -6.55 0.61
C ARG A 212 -2.62 -6.59 0.22
N LEU A 213 -2.36 -6.56 -1.09
CA LEU A 213 -1.03 -6.35 -1.66
C LEU A 213 -0.92 -4.90 -2.14
N GLU A 214 -0.11 -4.11 -1.44
CA GLU A 214 -0.02 -2.67 -1.63
C GLU A 214 1.35 -2.24 -2.13
N PHE A 215 1.38 -1.48 -3.22
CA PHE A 215 2.56 -0.87 -3.82
C PHE A 215 2.64 0.59 -3.42
N GLN A 216 3.52 0.89 -2.47
CA GLN A 216 3.85 2.26 -2.08
C GLN A 216 4.91 2.81 -3.02
N LEU A 217 4.52 3.75 -3.88
CA LEU A 217 5.38 4.43 -4.85
C LEU A 217 5.68 5.84 -4.37
N ARG A 218 6.92 6.30 -4.52
CA ARG A 218 7.37 7.63 -4.08
C ARG A 218 8.24 8.30 -5.12
N THR A 219 8.10 9.62 -5.22
CA THR A 219 8.95 10.53 -5.99
C THR A 219 9.28 9.97 -7.38
N LYS A 220 10.49 9.44 -7.59
CA LYS A 220 11.00 8.94 -8.88
C LYS A 220 10.25 7.74 -9.44
N ALA A 221 9.49 7.01 -8.62
CA ALA A 221 8.66 5.90 -9.08
C ALA A 221 7.28 6.34 -9.59
N ILE A 222 6.97 7.64 -9.53
CA ILE A 222 5.71 8.21 -9.97
C ILE A 222 5.98 8.96 -11.28
N GLY A 223 5.30 8.56 -12.35
CA GLY A 223 5.48 9.12 -13.69
C GLY A 223 4.79 8.27 -14.74
N GLU A 224 5.06 8.56 -16.02
CA GLU A 224 4.38 7.91 -17.15
C GLU A 224 4.60 6.39 -17.22
N GLU A 225 5.78 5.91 -16.82
CA GLU A 225 6.12 4.48 -16.85
C GLU A 225 5.63 3.72 -15.61
N MET A 226 4.94 4.38 -14.67
CA MET A 226 4.59 3.82 -13.37
C MET A 226 3.79 2.51 -13.47
N VAL A 227 2.83 2.44 -14.40
CA VAL A 227 2.01 1.25 -14.61
C VAL A 227 2.87 0.09 -15.10
N GLN A 228 3.71 0.32 -16.12
CA GLN A 228 4.62 -0.69 -16.64
C GLN A 228 5.62 -1.16 -15.56
N ASP A 229 6.11 -0.24 -14.75
CA ASP A 229 6.99 -0.54 -13.61
C ASP A 229 6.32 -1.41 -12.55
N VAL A 230 5.03 -1.18 -12.27
CA VAL A 230 4.23 -2.05 -11.39
C VAL A 230 4.06 -3.43 -12.02
N MET A 231 3.70 -3.52 -13.30
CA MET A 231 3.55 -4.80 -14.00
C MET A 231 4.85 -5.61 -14.03
N ASN A 232 5.98 -4.97 -14.34
CA ASN A 232 7.31 -5.59 -14.32
C ASN A 232 7.71 -6.08 -12.90
N ARG A 233 7.16 -5.45 -11.85
CA ARG A 233 7.37 -5.90 -10.47
C ARG A 233 6.49 -7.09 -10.14
N LEU A 234 5.24 -7.09 -10.60
CA LEU A 234 4.31 -8.21 -10.45
C LEU A 234 4.90 -9.52 -11.02
N ASP A 235 5.70 -9.46 -12.09
CA ASP A 235 6.44 -10.63 -12.62
C ASP A 235 7.37 -11.34 -11.61
N ASN A 236 7.76 -10.63 -10.55
CA ASN A 236 8.61 -11.20 -9.52
C ASN A 236 7.80 -11.83 -8.37
N PHE A 237 6.48 -11.75 -8.43
CA PHE A 237 5.58 -12.35 -7.44
C PHE A 237 4.96 -13.62 -7.99
N GLY A 238 4.74 -14.60 -7.10
CA GLY A 238 4.06 -15.79 -7.53
C GLY A 238 3.96 -16.93 -6.54
N PHE A 239 3.09 -17.87 -6.89
CA PHE A 239 3.05 -19.23 -6.36
C PHE A 239 3.82 -20.15 -7.30
N TYR A 240 4.97 -20.64 -6.86
CA TYR A 240 5.87 -21.43 -7.70
C TYR A 240 5.69 -22.92 -7.45
N LYS A 241 5.42 -23.67 -8.52
CA LYS A 241 5.41 -25.13 -8.47
C LYS A 241 6.85 -25.61 -8.67
N LEU A 242 7.24 -26.66 -7.96
CA LEU A 242 8.62 -27.17 -8.02
C LEU A 242 8.78 -28.38 -8.94
N GLU A 243 7.74 -28.71 -9.71
CA GLU A 243 7.70 -29.87 -10.59
C GLU A 243 8.77 -29.79 -11.69
N HIS A 244 8.92 -28.61 -12.31
CA HIS A 244 9.93 -28.34 -13.34
C HIS A 244 11.36 -28.17 -12.77
N ILE A 245 11.50 -27.94 -11.46
CA ILE A 245 12.79 -27.85 -10.80
C ILE A 245 13.37 -29.25 -10.63
N ARG A 246 14.60 -29.45 -11.11
CA ARG A 246 15.32 -30.72 -10.98
C ARG A 246 15.43 -31.15 -9.52
N VAL A 247 15.30 -32.46 -9.26
CA VAL A 247 15.24 -33.03 -7.91
C VAL A 247 16.41 -32.57 -7.03
N GLU A 248 17.62 -32.55 -7.59
CA GLU A 248 18.84 -32.11 -6.91
C GLU A 248 18.85 -30.62 -6.51
N GLN A 249 17.96 -29.80 -7.09
CA GLN A 249 17.80 -28.39 -6.77
C GLN A 249 16.59 -28.11 -5.86
N ARG A 250 15.61 -29.01 -5.80
CA ARG A 250 14.35 -28.80 -5.07
C ARG A 250 14.57 -28.45 -3.60
N ALA A 251 15.41 -29.20 -2.89
CA ALA A 251 15.70 -28.93 -1.48
C ALA A 251 16.27 -27.50 -1.28
N PHE A 252 17.21 -27.09 -2.14
CA PHE A 252 17.75 -25.74 -2.08
C PHE A 252 16.68 -24.69 -2.38
N THR A 253 15.84 -24.92 -3.39
CA THR A 253 14.76 -23.99 -3.78
C THR A 253 13.70 -23.85 -2.69
N ILE A 254 13.27 -24.95 -2.07
CA ILE A 254 12.30 -24.94 -0.96
C ILE A 254 12.84 -24.10 0.20
N ILE A 255 14.08 -24.36 0.63
CA ILE A 255 14.68 -23.61 1.74
C ILE A 255 14.89 -22.15 1.35
N PHE A 256 15.32 -21.88 0.12
CA PHE A 256 15.51 -20.51 -0.36
C PHE A 256 14.21 -19.69 -0.38
N LEU A 257 13.09 -20.27 -0.83
CA LEU A 257 11.82 -19.56 -0.92
C LEU A 257 11.19 -19.34 0.46
N ASN A 258 11.32 -20.31 1.38
CA ASN A 258 10.60 -20.26 2.65
C ASN A 258 11.45 -19.68 3.80
N ASN A 259 12.72 -20.11 3.93
CA ASN A 259 13.59 -19.80 5.07
C ASN A 259 15.05 -19.61 4.60
N PRO A 260 15.35 -18.55 3.82
CA PRO A 260 16.64 -18.38 3.14
C PRO A 260 17.86 -18.27 4.07
N GLU A 261 17.66 -17.96 5.35
CA GLU A 261 18.66 -17.95 6.41
C GLU A 261 19.14 -19.35 6.78
N LEU A 262 18.30 -20.38 6.61
CA LEU A 262 18.67 -21.78 6.87
C LEU A 262 19.56 -22.38 5.78
N LEU A 263 19.78 -21.69 4.66
CA LEU A 263 20.60 -22.22 3.55
C LEU A 263 22.05 -22.52 3.96
N SER A 264 22.64 -21.68 4.82
CA SER A 264 24.00 -21.91 5.31
C SER A 264 24.08 -23.15 6.23
N LEU A 265 23.01 -23.41 6.99
CA LEU A 265 22.91 -24.59 7.85
C LEU A 265 22.62 -25.86 7.04
N ALA A 266 21.71 -25.79 6.09
CA ALA A 266 21.30 -26.94 5.26
C ALA A 266 22.38 -27.35 4.24
N PHE A 267 23.24 -26.40 3.84
CA PHE A 267 24.32 -26.64 2.88
C PHE A 267 25.67 -26.12 3.40
N PRO A 268 26.22 -26.71 4.47
CA PRO A 268 27.41 -26.19 5.17
C PRO A 268 28.66 -26.20 4.29
N ASN A 269 28.71 -27.09 3.28
CA ASN A 269 29.83 -27.20 2.34
C ASN A 269 29.81 -26.11 1.24
N LEU A 270 28.76 -25.29 1.16
CA LEU A 270 28.68 -24.21 0.17
C LEU A 270 29.20 -22.89 0.74
N LYS A 271 30.22 -22.33 0.08
CA LYS A 271 30.67 -20.95 0.35
C LYS A 271 29.54 -19.94 0.07
N SER A 272 29.56 -18.81 0.77
CA SER A 272 28.56 -17.72 0.64
C SER A 272 28.33 -17.30 -0.83
N ASP A 273 29.40 -17.14 -1.61
CA ASP A 273 29.27 -16.75 -3.02
C ASP A 273 28.66 -17.85 -3.89
N SER A 274 28.88 -19.11 -3.56
CA SER A 274 28.22 -20.24 -4.23
C SER A 274 26.72 -20.24 -3.93
N ILE A 275 26.32 -19.93 -2.69
CA ILE A 275 24.91 -19.76 -2.32
C ILE A 275 24.28 -18.61 -3.11
N LYS A 276 24.95 -17.45 -3.21
CA LYS A 276 24.48 -16.31 -4.02
C LYS A 276 24.29 -16.70 -5.49
N LYS A 277 25.28 -17.38 -6.10
CA LYS A 277 25.20 -17.86 -7.49
C LYS A 277 24.05 -18.85 -7.68
N LYS A 278 23.84 -19.79 -6.75
CA LYS A 278 22.70 -20.73 -6.79
C LYS A 278 21.36 -20.00 -6.67
N LYS A 279 21.22 -19.04 -5.74
CA LYS A 279 20.01 -18.20 -5.64
C LYS A 279 19.70 -17.50 -6.97
N THR A 280 20.70 -16.92 -7.64
CA THR A 280 20.50 -16.29 -8.95
C THR A 280 20.03 -17.29 -10.02
N ARG A 281 20.61 -18.50 -10.07
CA ARG A 281 20.18 -19.55 -11.01
C ARG A 281 18.74 -19.99 -10.75
N VAL A 282 18.39 -20.24 -9.48
CA VAL A 282 17.03 -20.62 -9.08
C VAL A 282 16.03 -19.54 -9.47
N ARG A 283 16.33 -18.25 -9.20
CA ARG A 283 15.47 -17.15 -9.65
C ARG A 283 15.25 -17.13 -11.16
N LYS A 284 16.28 -17.45 -11.96
CA LYS A 284 16.14 -17.52 -13.41
C LYS A 284 15.16 -18.62 -13.81
N LEU A 285 15.30 -19.82 -13.23
CA LEU A 285 14.40 -20.94 -13.49
C LEU A 285 12.96 -20.62 -13.08
N LEU A 286 12.77 -20.03 -11.90
CA LEU A 286 11.43 -19.65 -11.42
C LEU A 286 10.76 -18.58 -12.30
N ARG A 287 11.53 -17.75 -13.03
CA ARG A 287 10.98 -16.78 -13.99
C ARG A 287 10.57 -17.41 -15.33
N GLU A 288 11.00 -18.63 -15.62
CA GLU A 288 10.58 -19.35 -16.83
C GLU A 288 9.13 -19.86 -16.68
N GLU A 289 8.63 -19.98 -15.45
CA GLU A 289 7.21 -20.22 -15.20
C GLU A 289 6.40 -18.93 -15.31
N THR A 290 5.34 -18.97 -16.13
CA THR A 290 4.30 -17.95 -16.08
C THR A 290 3.54 -18.05 -14.76
N ASN A 291 3.49 -16.94 -14.02
CA ASN A 291 2.73 -16.91 -12.78
C ASN A 291 1.31 -16.39 -13.01
N GLN A 292 0.34 -17.30 -13.01
CA GLN A 292 -1.06 -16.95 -13.25
C GLN A 292 -1.57 -15.85 -12.31
N PHE A 293 -1.19 -15.89 -11.02
CA PHE A 293 -1.62 -14.87 -10.06
C PHE A 293 -1.07 -13.48 -10.40
N ALA A 294 0.18 -13.39 -10.87
CA ALA A 294 0.74 -12.12 -11.32
C ALA A 294 0.01 -11.58 -12.55
N GLU A 295 -0.34 -12.45 -13.51
CA GLU A 295 -1.11 -12.05 -14.71
C GLU A 295 -2.51 -11.56 -14.34
N GLU A 296 -3.20 -12.23 -13.42
CA GLU A 296 -4.52 -11.79 -12.94
C GLU A 296 -4.46 -10.41 -12.28
N LEU A 297 -3.42 -10.13 -11.49
CA LEU A 297 -3.22 -8.79 -10.91
C LEU A 297 -2.98 -7.72 -11.97
N LYS A 298 -2.19 -8.02 -13.00
CA LYS A 298 -1.97 -7.10 -14.13
C LYS A 298 -3.25 -6.86 -14.91
N GLU A 299 -4.02 -7.90 -15.17
CA GLU A 299 -5.29 -7.79 -15.87
C GLU A 299 -6.27 -6.89 -15.11
N VAL A 300 -6.42 -7.12 -13.79
CA VAL A 300 -7.26 -6.28 -12.92
C VAL A 300 -6.79 -4.82 -12.92
N LEU A 301 -5.47 -4.59 -12.90
CA LEU A 301 -4.91 -3.24 -13.03
C LEU A 301 -5.32 -2.59 -14.35
N ILE A 302 -5.07 -3.26 -15.48
CA ILE A 302 -5.36 -2.75 -16.83
C ILE A 302 -6.85 -2.42 -16.99
N GLN A 303 -7.72 -3.35 -16.59
CA GLN A 303 -9.17 -3.17 -16.68
C GLN A 303 -9.67 -1.96 -15.85
N ASN A 304 -8.99 -1.63 -14.75
CA ASN A 304 -9.36 -0.52 -13.88
C ASN A 304 -8.63 0.79 -14.17
N LEU A 305 -7.65 0.83 -15.09
CA LEU A 305 -6.92 2.06 -15.44
C LEU A 305 -7.83 3.25 -15.76
N PRO A 306 -8.92 3.12 -16.56
CA PRO A 306 -9.80 4.25 -16.86
C PRO A 306 -10.44 4.84 -15.60
N LYS A 307 -10.88 3.99 -14.67
CA LYS A 307 -11.48 4.40 -13.40
C LYS A 307 -10.44 5.07 -12.50
N LEU A 308 -9.25 4.50 -12.40
CA LEU A 308 -8.14 5.05 -11.60
C LEU A 308 -7.69 6.42 -12.14
N ASN A 309 -7.64 6.59 -13.47
CA ASN A 309 -7.34 7.87 -14.11
C ASN A 309 -8.39 8.93 -13.85
N ALA A 310 -9.67 8.58 -14.00
CA ALA A 310 -10.77 9.50 -13.68
C ALA A 310 -10.70 9.97 -12.22
N GLU A 311 -10.36 9.08 -11.30
CA GLU A 311 -10.15 9.42 -9.89
C GLU A 311 -8.93 10.32 -9.66
N LEU A 312 -7.78 10.00 -10.26
CA LEU A 312 -6.58 10.83 -10.17
C LEU A 312 -6.79 12.24 -10.70
N GLN A 313 -7.47 12.37 -11.84
CA GLN A 313 -7.81 13.67 -12.43
C GLN A 313 -8.64 14.54 -11.49
N LEU A 314 -9.56 13.94 -10.72
CA LEU A 314 -10.35 14.67 -9.72
C LEU A 314 -9.56 15.08 -8.49
N LEU A 315 -8.55 14.28 -8.10
CA LEU A 315 -7.81 14.47 -6.86
C LEU A 315 -6.58 15.36 -7.05
N VAL A 316 -5.77 15.09 -8.06
CA VAL A 316 -4.54 15.85 -8.30
C VAL A 316 -4.64 16.70 -9.56
N GLY A 317 -5.47 16.37 -10.54
CA GLY A 317 -5.53 17.04 -11.84
C GLY A 317 -4.68 16.30 -12.88
N GLU A 318 -4.18 17.02 -13.90
CA GLU A 318 -3.45 16.44 -15.02
C GLU A 318 -2.00 16.00 -14.70
N PHE A 319 -1.58 16.00 -13.43
CA PHE A 319 -0.20 15.67 -13.04
C PHE A 319 0.24 14.25 -13.37
N LEU A 320 -0.71 13.32 -13.51
CA LEU A 320 -0.42 11.92 -13.76
C LEU A 320 -1.53 11.27 -14.57
N ASN A 321 -1.17 10.61 -15.67
CA ASN A 321 -2.04 9.72 -16.41
C ASN A 321 -1.45 8.31 -16.38
N LEU A 322 -2.24 7.33 -15.96
CA LEU A 322 -1.87 5.92 -15.90
C LEU A 322 -2.11 5.27 -17.26
N GLU A 323 -1.05 4.93 -17.96
CA GLU A 323 -1.13 4.33 -19.30
C GLU A 323 -0.44 2.97 -19.32
N ASN A 324 -1.01 2.05 -20.09
CA ASN A 324 -0.33 0.82 -20.48
C ASN A 324 0.43 1.10 -21.78
N LYS A 325 1.75 1.24 -21.70
CA LYS A 325 2.61 1.61 -22.84
C LYS A 325 3.27 0.40 -23.47
#